data_AF-A0A9E2QT69-F1
#
_entry.id   AF-A0A9E2QT69-F1
#
_cell.length_a   1.000
_cell.length_b   1.000
_cell.length_c   1.000
_cell.angle_alpha   90.00
_cell.angle_beta   90.00
_cell.angle_gamma   90.00
#
_symmetry.space_group_name_H-M   'P 1'
#
loop_
_entity.id
_entity.type
_entity.pdbx_description
1 polymer ?
#
loop_
_entity_poly.entity_id
_entity_poly.type
_entity_poly.pdbx_seq_one_letter_code
_entity_poly.pdbx_strand_id
1 'polypeptide(L)' 'ITITYGTKIADNSTITLTPSVGGSALPTTGAPVTSQITWACGGTLASKFRPADCR' A
#
# COMPACT_ATOMS: atom_id res chain seq x y z
N ILE A 1 -1.85 -4.60 -1.68
CA ILE A 1 -3.18 -4.60 -1.02
C ILE A 1 -3.84 -3.26 -1.32
N THR A 2 -5.10 -3.25 -1.73
CA THR A 2 -5.86 -2.01 -1.97
C THR A 2 -7.01 -1.92 -0.98
N ILE A 3 -7.06 -0.80 -0.26
CA ILE A 3 -8.10 -0.46 0.71
C ILE A 3 -8.95 0.64 0.09
N THR A 4 -10.23 0.36 -0.15
CA THR A 4 -11.16 1.34 -0.72
C THR A 4 -12.04 1.94 0.38
N TYR A 5 -12.14 3.26 0.39
CA TYR A 5 -12.98 4.01 1.32
C TYR A 5 -14.35 4.29 0.70
N GLY A 6 -15.39 4.16 1.51
CA GLY A 6 -16.75 4.54 1.13
C GLY A 6 -17.03 6.03 1.31
N THR A 7 -18.29 6.39 1.10
CA THR A 7 -18.78 7.78 0.92
C THR A 7 -18.55 8.74 2.09
N LYS A 8 -18.22 8.27 3.31
CA LYS A 8 -18.12 9.14 4.50
C LYS A 8 -16.94 10.11 4.48
N ILE A 9 -15.83 9.75 3.85
CA ILE A 9 -14.61 10.58 3.82
C ILE A 9 -14.32 11.05 2.39
N ALA A 10 -14.31 10.10 1.44
CA ALA A 10 -14.20 10.35 0.02
C ALA A 10 -14.64 9.09 -0.72
N ASP A 11 -15.62 9.23 -1.62
CA ASP A 11 -16.17 8.08 -2.34
C ASP A 11 -15.14 7.48 -3.31
N ASN A 12 -15.03 6.15 -3.34
CA ASN A 12 -14.10 5.37 -4.18
C ASN A 12 -12.62 5.75 -4.07
N SER A 13 -12.22 6.45 -3.00
CA SER A 13 -10.82 6.79 -2.75
C SER A 13 -10.08 5.62 -2.10
N THR A 14 -8.76 5.53 -2.30
CA THR A 14 -7.99 4.36 -1.86
C THR A 14 -6.75 4.69 -1.05
N ILE A 15 -6.34 3.72 -0.23
CA ILE A 15 -4.97 3.52 0.22
C ILE A 15 -4.46 2.20 -0.38
N THR A 16 -3.24 2.20 -0.91
CA THR A 16 -2.55 1.04 -1.47
C THR A 16 -1.31 0.75 -0.64
N LEU A 17 -1.19 -0.50 -0.19
CA LEU A 17 0.00 -1.05 0.44
C LEU A 17 0.75 -1.91 -0.59
N THR A 18 1.95 -1.49 -0.95
CA THR A 18 2.78 -2.15 -1.97
C THR A 18 3.97 -2.83 -1.29
N PRO A 19 4.04 -4.16 -1.28
CA PRO A 19 5.16 -4.86 -0.68
C PRO A 19 6.37 -4.89 -1.61
N SER A 20 7.55 -4.83 -1.02
CA SER A 20 8.84 -4.97 -1.70
C SER A 20 9.84 -5.72 -0.83
N VAL A 21 10.85 -6.30 -1.47
CA VAL A 21 12.01 -6.93 -0.83
C VAL A 21 13.26 -6.38 -1.48
N GLY A 22 14.18 -5.83 -0.69
CA GLY A 22 15.41 -5.21 -1.21
C GLY A 22 15.15 -4.05 -2.19
N GLY A 23 14.02 -3.35 -2.05
CA GLY A 23 13.61 -2.27 -2.95
C GLY A 23 12.96 -2.72 -4.26
N SER A 24 12.85 -4.03 -4.51
CA SER A 24 12.18 -4.60 -5.69
C SER A 24 10.79 -5.14 -5.34
N ALA A 25 9.88 -5.18 -6.31
CA ALA A 25 8.57 -5.79 -6.11
C ALA A 25 8.70 -7.26 -5.69
N LEU A 26 7.72 -7.77 -4.92
CA LEU A 26 7.69 -9.19 -4.56
C LEU A 26 7.68 -10.07 -5.81
N PRO A 27 8.46 -11.18 -5.83
CA PRO A 27 8.34 -12.18 -6.89
C PRO A 27 6.91 -12.71 -6.93
N THR A 28 6.30 -12.74 -8.11
CA THR A 28 4.96 -13.32 -8.32
C THR A 28 5.00 -14.84 -8.51
N THR A 29 6.20 -15.40 -8.72
CA THR A 29 6.48 -16.81 -8.88
C THR A 29 7.84 -17.15 -8.27
N GLY A 30 8.04 -18.40 -7.84
CA GLY A 30 9.31 -18.89 -7.30
C GLY A 30 9.29 -19.20 -5.80
N ALA A 31 10.48 -19.37 -5.24
CA ALA A 31 10.67 -19.74 -3.83
C ALA A 31 10.28 -18.58 -2.88
N PRO A 32 9.91 -18.88 -1.61
CA PRO A 32 9.58 -17.86 -0.62
C PRO A 32 10.74 -16.87 -0.42
N VAL A 33 10.41 -15.59 -0.32
CA VAL A 33 11.37 -14.58 0.11
C VAL A 33 11.80 -14.84 1.55
N THR A 34 13.10 -14.94 1.77
CA THR A 34 13.71 -15.17 3.10
C THR A 34 14.13 -13.87 3.79
N SER A 35 14.15 -12.77 3.05
CA SER A 35 14.49 -11.43 3.54
C SER A 35 13.24 -10.69 4.03
N GLN A 36 13.46 -9.65 4.85
CA GLN A 36 12.38 -8.78 5.34
C GLN A 36 11.57 -8.18 4.19
N ILE A 37 10.25 -8.26 4.31
CA ILE A 37 9.30 -7.58 3.42
C ILE A 37 9.03 -6.18 3.98
N THR A 38 9.28 -5.17 3.16
CA THR A 38 8.93 -3.77 3.43
C THR A 38 7.65 -3.40 2.70
N TRP A 39 6.88 -2.45 3.25
CA TRP A 39 5.62 -2.01 2.64
C TRP A 39 5.66 -0.50 2.43
N ALA A 40 5.47 -0.07 1.18
CA ALA A 40 5.19 1.32 0.87
C ALA A 40 3.68 1.57 0.98
N CYS A 41 3.30 2.73 1.51
CA CYS A 41 1.91 3.16 1.59
C CYS A 41 1.65 4.42 0.76
N GLY A 42 0.55 4.46 0.03
CA GLY A 42 0.12 5.62 -0.77
C GLY A 42 -1.34 5.47 -1.21
N GLY A 43 -1.80 6.23 -2.20
CA GLY A 43 -3.14 6.04 -2.78
C GLY A 43 -3.81 7.32 -3.27
N THR A 44 -5.11 7.23 -3.59
CA THR A 44 -5.90 8.35 -4.14
C THR A 44 -6.66 9.15 -3.08
N LEU A 45 -6.81 8.63 -1.85
CA LEU A 45 -7.38 9.38 -0.73
C LEU A 45 -6.61 10.69 -0.51
N ALA A 46 -7.25 11.81 -0.20
CA ALA A 46 -6.52 13.06 0.01
C ALA A 46 -5.54 12.95 1.18
N SER A 47 -4.31 13.50 1.06
CA SER A 47 -3.22 13.33 2.05
C SER A 47 -3.61 13.74 3.48
N LYS A 48 -4.46 14.77 3.61
CA LYS A 48 -4.99 15.21 4.92
C LYS A 48 -5.81 14.16 5.67
N PHE A 49 -6.34 13.16 4.96
CA PHE A 49 -7.10 12.04 5.52
C PHE A 49 -6.28 10.75 5.66
N ARG A 50 -5.01 10.75 5.25
CA ARG A 50 -4.13 9.58 5.35
C ARG A 50 -3.40 9.55 6.69
N PRO A 51 -3.11 8.35 7.23
CA PRO A 51 -2.12 8.17 8.29
C PRO A 51 -0.76 8.75 7.89
N ALA A 52 0.05 9.14 8.87
CA ALA A 52 1.36 9.77 8.62
C ALA A 52 2.25 8.94 7.68
N ASP A 53 2.31 7.62 7.88
CA ASP A 53 3.12 6.70 7.07
C ASP A 53 2.61 6.50 5.63
N CYS A 54 1.43 7.02 5.30
CA CYS A 54 0.77 6.90 3.99
C CYS A 54 0.63 8.24 3.26
N ARG A 55 1.11 9.34 3.86
CA ARG A 55 0.99 10.69 3.30
C ARG A 55 1.92 10.92 2.13
#